data_AF-A0A920UKT2-F1
#
_entry.id   AF-A0A920UKT2-F1
#
_cell.length_a   1.000
_cell.length_b   1.000
_cell.length_c   1.000
_cell.angle_alpha   90.00
_cell.angle_beta   90.00
_cell.angle_gamma   90.00
#
_symmetry.space_group_name_H-M   'P 1'
#
loop_
_entity.id
_entity.type
_entity.pdbx_description
1 polymer ?
#
loop_
_entity_poly.entity_id
_entity_poly.type
_entity_poly.pdbx_seq_one_letter_code
_entity_poly.pdbx_strand_id
1 'polypeptide(L)'
;MKSVFDTKGISVTNISQASIFSSLSDDIIVNNVVLSESKLSSITELNASPVYSSILQLNKIKSIYSGGLYIKIRIDSDFKFESDVIKYLLNENYSIKGIIFEFYKYEKSKSQSGAKVFE
;
A
#
# COMPACT_ATOMS: atom_id res chain seq x y z
N MET A 1 8.66 20.62 -16.13
CA MET A 1 7.69 19.54 -16.49
C MET A 1 6.30 20.10 -16.29
N LYS A 2 5.35 19.89 -17.21
CA LYS A 2 3.94 20.16 -16.95
C LYS A 2 3.48 19.13 -15.90
N SER A 3 3.17 19.57 -14.68
CA SER A 3 2.49 18.72 -13.72
C SER A 3 1.17 18.27 -14.34
N VAL A 4 0.91 16.97 -14.32
CA VAL A 4 -0.41 16.44 -14.64
C VAL A 4 -1.27 16.78 -13.42
N PHE A 5 -1.87 17.98 -13.45
CA PHE A 5 -2.58 18.59 -12.31
C PHE A 5 -3.72 17.73 -11.76
N ASP A 6 -4.14 16.69 -12.49
CA ASP A 6 -5.23 15.79 -12.13
C ASP A 6 -4.77 14.36 -11.79
N THR A 7 -3.48 14.10 -11.56
CA THR A 7 -3.05 12.75 -11.17
C THR A 7 -3.58 12.43 -9.77
N LYS A 8 -4.70 11.70 -9.71
CA LYS A 8 -5.30 11.21 -8.47
C LYS A 8 -4.53 9.96 -8.04
N GLY A 9 -3.86 10.01 -6.89
CA GLY A 9 -3.25 8.87 -6.18
C GLY A 9 -2.29 7.98 -6.99
N ILE A 10 -0.99 7.99 -6.69
CA ILE A 10 0.00 7.16 -7.36
C ILE A 10 0.44 6.01 -6.45
N SER A 11 0.23 4.77 -6.89
CA SER A 11 0.77 3.59 -6.22
C SER A 11 2.08 3.15 -6.85
N VAL A 12 3.14 3.07 -6.05
CA VAL A 12 4.48 2.63 -6.47
C VAL A 12 4.99 1.45 -5.64
N THR A 13 6.01 0.77 -6.14
CA THR A 13 6.60 -0.40 -5.46
C THR A 13 7.73 -0.02 -4.50
N ASN A 14 8.39 1.12 -4.65
CA ASN A 14 9.49 1.50 -3.78
C ASN A 14 9.73 3.02 -3.72
N ILE A 15 10.61 3.45 -2.83
CA ILE A 15 10.96 4.85 -2.58
C ILE A 15 11.58 5.52 -3.81
N SER A 16 12.40 4.79 -4.57
CA SER A 16 13.02 5.32 -5.80
C SER A 16 11.98 5.61 -6.88
N GLN A 17 10.89 4.84 -6.95
CA GLN A 17 9.76 5.17 -7.81
C GLN A 17 8.96 6.33 -7.25
N ALA A 18 8.74 6.40 -5.94
CA ALA A 18 8.04 7.52 -5.31
C ALA A 18 8.72 8.86 -5.63
N SER A 19 10.06 8.92 -5.62
CA SER A 19 10.79 10.15 -5.93
C SER A 19 10.66 10.61 -7.38
N ILE A 20 10.41 9.71 -8.34
CA ILE A 20 10.12 10.08 -9.74
C ILE A 20 8.80 10.84 -9.81
N PHE A 21 7.82 10.45 -8.99
CA PHE A 21 6.45 10.95 -9.03
C PHE A 21 6.14 12.03 -7.98
N SER A 22 7.08 12.34 -7.07
CA SER A 22 6.85 13.31 -5.98
C SER A 22 6.57 14.73 -6.47
N SER A 23 6.97 15.07 -7.70
CA SER A 23 6.64 16.35 -8.33
C SER A 23 5.29 16.36 -9.06
N LEU A 24 4.62 15.20 -9.13
CA LEU A 24 3.40 14.99 -9.93
C LEU A 24 2.17 14.68 -9.07
N SER A 25 2.35 14.24 -7.82
CA SER A 25 1.27 13.91 -6.89
C SER A 25 1.71 14.09 -5.45
N ASP A 26 0.81 14.65 -4.64
CA ASP A 26 0.93 14.70 -3.17
C ASP A 26 0.31 13.47 -2.48
N ASP A 27 -0.30 12.58 -3.26
CA ASP A 27 -0.85 11.32 -2.78
C ASP A 27 -0.10 10.16 -3.45
N ILE A 28 0.96 9.71 -2.79
CA ILE A 28 1.81 8.60 -3.24
C ILE A 28 1.80 7.50 -2.18
N ILE A 29 1.47 6.28 -2.57
CA ILE A 29 1.55 5.10 -1.71
C ILE A 29 2.71 4.21 -2.11
N VAL A 30 3.50 3.77 -1.13
CA VAL A 30 4.61 2.82 -1.34
C VAL A 30 4.15 1.44 -0.91
N ASN A 31 3.83 0.60 -1.89
CA ASN A 31 3.19 -0.70 -1.71
C ASN A 31 4.16 -1.83 -1.31
N ASN A 32 5.37 -1.49 -0.90
CA ASN A 32 6.36 -2.41 -0.37
C ASN A 32 6.67 -2.08 1.08
N VAL A 33 6.98 -3.11 1.85
CA VAL A 33 7.16 -3.02 3.29
C VAL A 33 8.45 -2.26 3.60
N VAL A 34 8.31 -1.14 4.31
CA VAL A 34 9.44 -0.33 4.77
C VAL A 34 9.46 -0.32 6.30
N LEU A 35 10.56 -0.78 6.90
CA LEU A 35 10.66 -0.98 8.36
C LEU A 35 11.86 -0.25 8.99
N SER A 36 12.79 0.27 8.18
CA SER A 36 13.96 0.99 8.69
C SER A 36 13.64 2.47 8.82
N GLU A 37 14.04 3.06 9.94
CA GLU A 37 13.86 4.49 10.25
C GLU A 37 14.32 5.40 9.12
N SER A 38 15.54 5.22 8.59
CA SER A 38 16.08 6.04 7.51
C SER A 38 15.19 6.05 6.25
N LYS A 39 14.63 4.90 5.87
CA LYS A 39 13.71 4.79 4.73
C LYS A 39 12.33 5.37 5.04
N LEU A 40 11.88 5.32 6.30
CA LEU A 40 10.62 5.94 6.73
C LEU A 40 10.73 7.47 6.73
N SER A 41 11.90 8.01 7.10
CA SER A 41 12.22 9.42 6.92
C SER A 41 12.15 9.81 5.44
N SER A 42 12.77 9.03 4.54
CA SER A 42 12.68 9.29 3.09
C SER A 42 11.24 9.23 2.56
N ILE A 43 10.39 8.34 3.08
CA ILE A 43 8.96 8.31 2.73
C ILE A 43 8.27 9.63 3.15
N THR A 44 8.58 10.13 4.34
CA THR A 44 8.01 11.37 4.88
C THR A 44 8.46 12.58 4.06
N GLU A 45 9.74 12.66 3.71
CA GLU A 45 10.31 13.73 2.87
C GLU A 45 9.67 13.79 1.48
N LEU A 46 9.25 12.64 0.94
CA LEU A 46 8.57 12.53 -0.36
C LEU A 46 7.05 12.74 -0.28
N ASN A 47 6.52 13.12 0.89
CA ASN A 47 5.07 13.19 1.15
C ASN A 47 4.32 11.89 0.79
N ALA A 48 5.03 10.76 0.84
CA ALA A 48 4.47 9.45 0.50
C ALA A 48 3.94 8.75 1.76
N SER A 49 3.24 7.64 1.58
CA SER A 49 2.68 6.86 2.69
C SER A 49 2.96 5.37 2.52
N PRO A 50 3.47 4.69 3.56
CA PRO A 50 3.79 3.27 3.48
C PRO A 50 2.52 2.43 3.58
N VAL A 51 2.59 1.23 2.99
CA VAL A 51 1.51 0.23 3.08
C VAL A 51 1.97 -0.94 3.97
N TYR A 52 1.12 -1.33 4.93
CA TYR A 52 1.37 -2.48 5.81
C TYR A 52 0.21 -3.47 5.79
N SER A 53 0.52 -4.75 5.97
CA SER A 53 -0.47 -5.82 5.93
C SER A 53 -0.44 -6.73 7.15
N SER A 54 0.35 -6.45 8.18
CA SER A 54 0.40 -7.27 9.38
C SER A 54 0.74 -6.51 10.65
N ILE A 55 0.24 -7.03 11.78
CA ILE A 55 0.52 -6.52 13.13
C ILE A 55 2.02 -6.49 13.42
N LEU A 56 2.79 -7.48 12.94
CA LEU A 56 4.24 -7.52 13.13
C LEU A 56 4.94 -6.33 12.47
N GLN A 57 4.51 -5.92 11.27
CA GLN A 57 5.07 -4.76 10.58
C GLN A 57 4.71 -3.47 11.31
N LEU A 58 3.45 -3.34 11.71
CA LEU A 58 2.95 -2.17 12.45
C LEU A 58 3.67 -1.98 13.79
N ASN A 59 3.89 -3.06 14.55
CA ASN A 59 4.66 -3.02 15.80
C ASN A 59 6.09 -2.54 15.58
N LYS A 60 6.76 -2.97 14.49
CA LYS A 60 8.13 -2.57 14.18
C LYS A 60 8.29 -1.08 13.91
N ILE A 61 7.25 -0.42 13.41
CA ILE A 61 7.31 1.01 13.04
C ILE A 61 6.65 1.94 14.06
N LYS A 62 5.90 1.39 15.03
CA LYS A 62 5.10 2.15 16.01
C LYS A 62 5.90 3.24 16.75
N SER A 63 7.15 2.97 17.09
CA SER A 63 8.00 3.90 17.85
C SER A 63 8.82 4.86 16.99
N ILE A 64 8.85 4.68 15.68
CA ILE A 64 9.74 5.43 14.77
C ILE A 64 9.00 6.12 13.61
N TYR A 65 7.70 5.87 13.45
CA TYR A 65 6.89 6.47 12.40
C TYR A 65 5.54 6.92 12.94
N SER A 66 5.28 8.22 12.82
CA SER A 66 4.03 8.87 13.22
C SER A 66 3.22 9.38 12.02
N GLY A 67 3.72 9.18 10.80
CA GLY A 67 3.06 9.62 9.58
C GLY A 67 1.81 8.81 9.23
N GLY A 68 1.05 9.31 8.26
CA GLY A 68 -0.12 8.61 7.76
C GLY A 68 0.25 7.35 6.98
N LEU A 69 -0.46 6.25 7.21
CA LEU A 69 -0.18 4.95 6.59
C LEU A 69 -1.43 4.32 5.99
N TYR A 70 -1.21 3.38 5.07
CA TYR A 70 -2.25 2.58 4.44
C TYR A 70 -2.19 1.14 4.95
N ILE A 71 -3.35 0.52 5.08
CA ILE A 71 -3.47 -0.87 5.53
C ILE A 71 -3.93 -1.72 4.37
N LYS A 72 -3.11 -2.69 3.98
CA LYS A 72 -3.47 -3.70 2.99
C LYS A 72 -4.06 -4.91 3.69
N ILE A 73 -5.28 -5.27 3.30
CA ILE A 73 -5.98 -6.46 3.78
C ILE A 73 -6.17 -7.40 2.60
N ARG A 74 -5.74 -8.65 2.79
CA ARG A 74 -5.93 -9.70 1.81
C ARG A 74 -7.33 -10.28 1.95
N ILE A 75 -7.98 -10.49 0.81
CA ILE A 75 -9.27 -11.16 0.71
C ILE A 75 -9.06 -12.45 -0.07
N ASP A 76 -9.25 -13.57 0.63
CA ASP A 76 -9.16 -14.91 0.07
C ASP A 76 -10.37 -15.26 -0.80
N SER A 77 -10.31 -16.42 -1.46
CA SER A 77 -11.30 -16.89 -2.43
C SER A 77 -12.73 -17.03 -1.91
N ASP A 78 -12.88 -17.10 -0.59
CA ASP A 78 -14.17 -17.24 0.11
C ASP A 78 -14.63 -15.89 0.69
N PHE A 79 -13.97 -14.79 0.32
CA PHE A 79 -14.17 -13.46 0.91
C PHE A 79 -14.03 -13.44 2.43
N LYS A 80 -13.27 -14.39 3.00
CA LYS A 80 -12.96 -14.42 4.43
C LYS A 80 -11.99 -13.28 4.73
N PHE A 81 -12.38 -12.49 5.72
CA PHE A 81 -11.67 -11.30 6.16
C PHE A 81 -10.88 -11.60 7.43
N GLU A 82 -9.55 -11.51 7.37
CA GLU A 82 -8.71 -11.58 8.57
C GLU A 82 -8.84 -10.28 9.37
N SER A 83 -9.70 -10.29 10.40
CA SER A 83 -10.07 -9.11 11.19
C SER A 83 -9.01 -8.63 12.18
N ASP A 84 -7.93 -9.39 12.37
CA ASP A 84 -7.03 -9.19 13.50
C ASP A 84 -6.22 -7.90 13.35
N VAL A 85 -5.86 -7.54 12.11
CA VAL A 85 -5.21 -6.24 11.83
C VAL A 85 -6.16 -5.08 12.15
N ILE A 86 -7.45 -5.16 11.78
CA ILE A 86 -8.40 -4.09 12.12
C ILE A 86 -8.61 -4.00 13.63
N LYS A 87 -8.82 -5.12 14.32
CA LYS A 87 -8.95 -5.13 15.79
C LYS A 87 -7.72 -4.55 16.47
N TYR A 88 -6.53 -4.87 15.98
CA TYR A 88 -5.28 -4.29 16.47
C TYR A 88 -5.28 -2.77 16.27
N LEU A 89 -5.64 -2.29 15.08
CA LEU A 89 -5.69 -0.85 14.78
C LEU A 89 -6.72 -0.09 15.61
N LEU A 90 -7.84 -0.70 15.99
CA LEU A 90 -8.83 -0.07 16.88
C LEU A 90 -8.28 0.21 18.28
N ASN A 91 -7.24 -0.51 18.70
CA ASN A 91 -6.60 -0.36 20.01
C ASN A 91 -5.30 0.46 19.95
N GLU A 92 -4.93 0.95 18.77
CA GLU A 92 -3.64 1.57 18.51
C GLU A 92 -3.81 2.95 17.87
N ASN A 93 -2.91 3.87 18.19
CA ASN A 93 -3.02 5.25 17.70
C ASN A 93 -2.19 5.45 16.42
N TYR A 94 -2.64 4.86 15.31
CA TYR A 94 -2.05 5.09 13.99
C TYR A 94 -2.89 6.08 13.19
N SER A 95 -2.24 6.96 12.43
CA SER A 95 -2.90 7.80 11.43
C SER A 95 -3.20 6.99 10.17
N ILE A 96 -4.38 6.36 10.09
CA ILE A 96 -4.76 5.57 8.91
C ILE A 96 -5.31 6.48 7.81
N LYS A 97 -4.61 6.58 6.68
CA LYS A 97 -5.06 7.33 5.49
C LYS A 97 -6.05 6.54 4.63
N GLY A 98 -5.97 5.21 4.64
CA GLY A 98 -6.87 4.37 3.87
C GLY A 98 -6.62 2.87 4.03
N ILE A 99 -7.53 2.08 3.47
CA ILE A 99 -7.48 0.60 3.47
C ILE A 99 -7.50 0.11 2.02
N ILE A 100 -6.60 -0.82 1.70
CA ILE A 100 -6.46 -1.44 0.38
C ILE A 100 -6.88 -2.90 0.50
N PHE A 101 -7.83 -3.32 -0.32
CA PHE A 101 -8.24 -4.72 -0.41
C PHE A 101 -7.56 -5.41 -1.58
N GLU A 102 -6.83 -6.50 -1.31
CA GLU A 102 -6.13 -7.31 -2.31
C GLU A 102 -6.90 -8.62 -2.53
N PHE A 103 -7.49 -8.80 -3.73
CA PHE A 103 -8.34 -9.95 -4.06
C PHE A 103 -7.57 -11.01 -4.87
N TYR A 104 -7.35 -12.20 -4.31
CA TYR A 104 -6.52 -13.24 -4.94
C TYR A 104 -7.21 -13.98 -6.11
N LYS A 105 -8.54 -14.08 -6.10
CA LYS A 105 -9.30 -14.91 -7.06
C LYS A 105 -9.52 -14.27 -8.44
N TYR A 106 -9.30 -12.96 -8.57
CA TYR A 106 -9.45 -12.26 -9.86
C TYR A 106 -8.29 -12.57 -10.83
N GLU A 107 -7.10 -12.92 -10.31
CA GLU A 107 -5.95 -13.29 -11.14
C GLU A 107 -6.05 -14.72 -11.70
N LYS A 108 -6.62 -15.66 -10.94
CA LYS A 108 -6.79 -17.06 -11.40
C LYS A 108 -7.87 -17.25 -12.46
N SER A 109 -8.88 -16.38 -12.53
CA SER A 109 -9.96 -16.51 -13.53
C SER A 109 -9.54 -16.10 -14.94
N LYS A 110 -8.45 -15.35 -15.12
CA LYS A 110 -7.94 -14.98 -16.47
C LYS A 110 -7.11 -16.08 -17.14
N SER A 111 -6.53 -17.01 -16.37
CA SER A 111 -5.70 -18.10 -16.92
C SER A 111 -6.51 -19.32 -17.38
N GLN A 112 -7.84 -19.33 -17.20
CA GLN A 112 -8.71 -20.42 -17.64
C GLN A 112 -9.70 -20.05 -18.75
N SER A 113 -9.84 -18.76 -19.12
CA SER A 113 -10.69 -18.32 -20.23
C SER A 113 -9.86 -18.02 -21.50
N GLY A 114 -9.45 -19.10 -22.15
CA GLY A 114 -9.26 -19.27 -23.61
C GLY A 114 -8.70 -18.12 -24.46
N ALA A 115 -7.43 -18.25 -24.85
CA ALA A 115 -7.00 -17.90 -26.20
C ALA A 115 -6.69 -19.20 -26.95
N LYS A 116 -7.70 -19.84 -27.53
CA LYS A 116 -7.47 -20.72 -28.68
C LYS A 116 -7.22 -19.80 -29.87
N VAL A 117 -5.96 -19.57 -30.18
CA VAL A 117 -5.57 -19.09 -31.50
C VAL A 117 -5.83 -20.29 -32.43
N PHE A 118 -6.83 -20.17 -33.29
CA PHE A 118 -6.98 -21.09 -34.40
C PHE A 118 -5.96 -20.67 -35.45
N GLU A 119 -5.00 -21.56 -35.73
CA GLU A 119 -4.20 -21.55 -36.97
C GLU A 119 -5.08 -21.95 -38.16
#